data_AF-A0A7I0JQ99-F1
#
_entry.id   AF-A0A7I0JQ99-F1
#
_cell.length_a   1.000
_cell.length_b   1.000
_cell.length_c   1.000
_cell.angle_alpha   90.00
_cell.angle_beta   90.00
_cell.angle_gamma   90.00
#
_symmetry.space_group_name_H-M   'P 1'
#
loop_
_entity.id
_entity.type
_entity.pdbx_description
1 polymer ?
#
loop_
_entity_poly.entity_id
_entity_poly.type
_entity_poly.pdbx_seq_one_letter_code
_entity_poly.pdbx_strand_id
1 'polypeptide(L)'
;EIPTGTTITGIETSGDGVAQVMTDKGAVKGDAYVLALGSYSPLIAKTIGLSLPIYPIKGYSLTIPIGNRPAPPTIAAIDEHNLVAVSRFGDRLRVTATAEFA
;
A
#
# COMPACT_ATOMS: atom_id res chain seq x y z
N GLU A 1 10.26 0.47 -18.40
CA GLU A 1 10.82 1.64 -17.70
C GLU A 1 10.10 1.81 -16.37
N ILE A 2 10.74 2.39 -15.34
CA ILE A 2 10.10 2.68 -14.04
C ILE A 2 10.24 4.18 -13.76
N PRO A 3 9.25 5.00 -14.16
CA PRO A 3 9.28 6.44 -13.93
C PRO A 3 8.88 6.75 -12.49
N THR A 4 9.86 6.98 -11.61
CA THR A 4 9.62 7.44 -10.22
C THR A 4 9.35 8.95 -10.19
N GLY A 5 8.59 9.43 -9.21
CA GLY A 5 8.24 10.86 -9.13
C GLY A 5 7.23 11.29 -10.20
N THR A 6 6.44 10.35 -10.70
CA THR A 6 5.38 10.55 -11.68
C THR A 6 4.04 10.18 -11.03
N THR A 7 3.22 11.18 -10.76
CA THR A 7 1.94 11.02 -10.09
C THR A 7 0.85 10.80 -11.12
N ILE A 8 0.09 9.71 -10.99
CA ILE A 8 -1.10 9.48 -11.81
C ILE A 8 -2.21 10.42 -11.32
N THR A 9 -2.81 11.14 -12.26
CA THR A 9 -3.85 12.14 -11.99
C THR A 9 -5.22 11.74 -12.53
N GLY A 10 -5.29 10.80 -13.45
CA GLY A 10 -6.55 10.30 -14.00
C GLY A 10 -6.38 9.25 -15.09
N ILE A 11 -7.51 8.75 -15.57
CA ILE A 11 -7.59 7.79 -16.68
C ILE A 11 -8.46 8.42 -17.76
N GLU A 12 -7.97 8.44 -19.00
CA GLU A 12 -8.78 8.82 -20.15
C GLU A 12 -9.31 7.58 -20.85
N THR A 13 -10.60 7.56 -21.16
CA THR A 13 -11.29 6.44 -21.80
C THR A 13 -11.70 6.80 -23.23
N SER A 14 -11.81 5.78 -24.08
CA SER A 14 -12.32 5.90 -25.44
C SER A 14 -13.15 4.67 -25.76
N GLY A 15 -14.45 4.87 -26.01
CA GLY A 15 -15.40 3.76 -26.09
C GLY A 15 -15.41 2.94 -24.80
N ASP A 16 -15.26 1.62 -24.93
CA ASP A 16 -15.24 0.68 -23.81
C ASP A 16 -13.83 0.44 -23.22
N GLY A 17 -12.82 1.18 -23.70
CA GLY A 17 -11.42 0.98 -23.36
C GLY A 17 -10.75 2.17 -22.68
N VAL A 18 -9.57 1.92 -22.09
CA VAL A 18 -8.67 2.97 -21.61
C VAL A 18 -7.78 3.42 -22.76
N ALA A 19 -7.79 4.72 -23.07
CA ALA A 19 -6.96 5.31 -24.11
C ALA A 19 -5.55 5.62 -23.61
N GLN A 20 -5.45 6.24 -22.42
CA GLN A 20 -4.18 6.61 -21.78
C GLN A 20 -4.35 6.91 -20.29
N VAL A 21 -3.24 6.81 -19.55
CA VAL A 21 -3.15 7.26 -18.16
C VAL A 21 -2.56 8.66 -18.12
N MET A 22 -3.23 9.57 -17.43
CA MET A 22 -2.76 10.94 -17.24
C MET A 22 -1.83 10.99 -16.03
N THR A 23 -0.69 11.67 -16.18
CA THR A 23 0.26 11.93 -15.10
C THR A 23 0.62 13.41 -15.04
N ASP A 24 1.26 13.83 -13.96
CA ASP A 24 1.85 15.18 -13.84
C ASP A 24 3.05 15.43 -14.79
N LYS A 25 3.54 14.39 -15.48
CA LYS A 25 4.63 14.47 -16.47
C LYS A 25 4.17 14.24 -17.91
N GLY A 26 2.86 14.12 -18.15
CA GLY A 26 2.27 13.83 -19.45
C GLY A 26 1.51 12.52 -19.50
N ALA A 27 0.88 12.24 -20.64
CA ALA A 27 0.08 11.02 -20.81
C ALA A 27 0.97 9.82 -21.15
N VAL A 28 0.61 8.66 -20.61
CA VAL A 28 1.27 7.38 -20.86
C VAL A 28 0.30 6.44 -21.56
N LYS A 29 0.73 5.88 -22.69
CA LYS A 29 -0.02 4.89 -23.47
C LYS A 29 0.51 3.49 -23.25
N GLY A 30 -0.39 2.52 -23.29
CA GLY A 30 -0.10 1.09 -23.26
C GLY A 30 -1.30 0.29 -23.76
N ASP A 31 -1.06 -0.99 -24.05
CA ASP A 31 -2.09 -1.89 -24.57
C ASP A 31 -3.03 -2.38 -23.45
N ALA A 32 -2.56 -2.38 -22.21
CA ALA A 32 -3.31 -2.74 -21.02
C ALA A 32 -2.82 -1.95 -19.80
N TYR A 33 -3.72 -1.74 -18.84
CA TYR A 33 -3.44 -0.97 -17.63
C TYR A 33 -3.87 -1.77 -16.39
N VAL A 34 -3.08 -1.70 -15.33
CA VAL A 34 -3.38 -2.30 -14.03
C VAL A 34 -3.45 -1.19 -12.99
N LEU A 35 -4.61 -1.04 -12.35
CA LEU A 35 -4.78 -0.11 -11.24
C LEU A 35 -4.27 -0.75 -9.95
N ALA A 36 -3.09 -0.31 -9.48
CA ALA A 36 -2.41 -0.85 -8.30
C ALA A 36 -1.97 0.26 -7.32
N LEU A 37 -2.80 1.29 -7.13
CA LEU A 37 -2.46 2.48 -6.33
C LEU A 37 -2.82 2.34 -4.83
N GLY A 38 -3.06 1.11 -4.36
CA GLY A 38 -3.43 0.85 -2.97
C GLY A 38 -4.65 1.68 -2.54
N SER A 39 -4.50 2.41 -1.43
CA SER A 39 -5.53 3.31 -0.88
C SER A 39 -5.90 4.48 -1.78
N TYR A 40 -5.09 4.83 -2.77
CA TYR A 40 -5.38 5.89 -3.74
C TYR A 40 -6.17 5.39 -4.96
N SER A 41 -6.31 4.07 -5.13
CA SER A 41 -7.04 3.47 -6.26
C SER A 41 -8.48 3.99 -6.41
N PRO A 42 -9.28 4.15 -5.33
CA PRO A 42 -10.64 4.69 -5.45
C PRO A 42 -10.70 6.09 -6.04
N LEU A 43 -9.69 6.94 -5.77
CA LEU A 43 -9.65 8.31 -6.28
C LEU A 43 -9.52 8.33 -7.80
N ILE A 44 -8.65 7.47 -8.33
CA ILE A 44 -8.42 7.35 -9.78
C ILE A 44 -9.57 6.60 -10.46
N ALA A 45 -10.05 5.50 -9.89
CA ALA A 45 -11.18 4.73 -10.44
C ALA A 45 -12.45 5.58 -10.56
N LYS A 46 -12.69 6.50 -9.62
CA LYS A 46 -13.84 7.41 -9.66
C LYS A 46 -13.82 8.35 -10.88
N THR A 47 -12.65 8.67 -11.44
CA THR A 47 -12.54 9.53 -12.64
C THR A 47 -13.18 8.90 -13.89
N ILE A 48 -13.34 7.57 -13.89
CA ILE A 48 -13.99 6.80 -14.95
C ILE A 48 -15.30 6.16 -14.48
N GLY A 49 -15.90 6.67 -13.40
CA GLY A 49 -17.20 6.22 -12.89
C GLY A 49 -17.19 4.90 -12.12
N LEU A 50 -16.03 4.35 -11.79
CA LEU A 50 -15.91 3.12 -11.01
C LEU A 50 -15.80 3.41 -9.51
N SER A 51 -16.62 2.75 -8.71
CA SER A 51 -16.56 2.79 -7.24
C SER A 51 -15.84 1.56 -6.72
N LEU A 52 -14.80 1.75 -5.90
CA LEU A 52 -14.05 0.67 -5.27
C LEU A 52 -14.32 0.65 -3.76
N PRO A 53 -14.66 -0.51 -3.16
CA PRO A 53 -14.93 -0.64 -1.73
C PRO A 53 -13.61 -0.73 -0.93
N ILE A 54 -12.76 0.29 -1.03
CA ILE A 54 -11.46 0.38 -0.34
C ILE A 54 -11.50 1.61 0.57
N TYR A 55 -11.18 1.41 1.85
CA TYR A 55 -11.07 2.47 2.84
C TYR A 55 -9.69 2.41 3.52
N PRO A 56 -8.91 3.51 3.52
CA PRO A 56 -7.58 3.51 4.13
C PRO A 56 -7.68 3.45 5.65
N ILE A 57 -6.83 2.62 6.26
CA ILE A 57 -6.66 2.53 7.71
C ILE A 57 -5.19 2.81 8.02
N LYS A 58 -4.93 3.61 9.06
CA LYS A 58 -3.57 3.86 9.51
C LYS A 58 -3.15 2.78 10.49
N GLY A 59 -2.03 2.13 10.19
CA GLY A 59 -1.39 1.15 11.07
C GLY A 59 -0.08 1.68 11.62
N TYR A 60 0.22 1.37 12.88
CA TYR A 60 1.47 1.79 13.52
C TYR A 60 2.40 0.59 13.72
N SER A 61 3.70 0.84 13.54
CA SER A 61 4.72 -0.17 13.80
C SER A 61 5.89 0.41 14.57
N LEU A 62 6.44 -0.38 15.47
CA LEU A 62 7.64 -0.08 16.24
C LEU A 62 8.71 -1.11 15.85
N THR A 63 9.92 -0.64 15.53
CA THR A 63 11.04 -1.52 15.20
C THR A 63 12.21 -1.27 16.14
N ILE A 64 12.47 -2.21 17.05
CA ILE A 64 13.46 -2.10 18.12
C ILE A 64 14.64 -3.07 17.90
N PRO A 65 15.86 -2.71 18.36
CA PRO A 65 16.98 -3.66 18.36
C PRO A 65 16.71 -4.80 19.35
N ILE A 66 17.11 -6.02 18.98
CA ILE A 66 17.06 -7.18 19.87
C ILE A 66 18.07 -7.00 21.01
N GLY A 67 19.28 -6.53 20.69
CA GLY A 67 20.38 -6.37 21.64
C GLY A 67 20.93 -7.72 22.12
N ASN A 68 21.47 -7.75 23.35
CA ASN A 68 22.03 -8.97 23.95
C ASN A 68 20.97 -9.84 24.64
N ARG A 69 19.71 -9.77 24.20
CA ARG A 69 18.62 -10.55 24.81
C ARG A 69 18.78 -12.03 24.45
N PRO A 70 18.81 -12.95 25.44
CA PRO A 70 18.89 -14.37 25.16
C PRO A 70 17.59 -14.86 24.49
N ALA A 71 17.73 -15.73 23.50
CA ALA A 71 16.61 -16.39 22.80
C ALA A 71 15.50 -15.45 22.26
N PRO A 72 15.82 -14.52 21.34
CA PRO A 72 14.79 -13.69 20.70
C PRO A 72 13.82 -14.56 19.86
N PRO A 73 12.59 -14.07 19.59
CA PRO A 73 11.65 -14.78 18.72
C PRO A 73 12.29 -15.10 17.37
N THR A 74 12.28 -16.37 16.97
CA THR A 74 12.85 -16.84 15.70
C THR A 74 11.81 -16.98 14.59
N ILE A 75 10.52 -16.95 14.95
CA ILE A 75 9.38 -17.01 14.04
C ILE A 75 8.45 -15.82 14.31
N ALA A 76 7.60 -15.50 13.34
CA ALA A 76 6.53 -14.53 13.56
C ALA A 76 5.51 -15.09 14.55
N ALA A 77 4.94 -14.22 15.38
CA ALA A 77 3.93 -14.56 16.36
C ALA A 77 2.84 -13.48 16.39
N ILE A 78 1.63 -13.89 16.77
CA ILE A 78 0.50 -13.00 16.97
C ILE A 78 0.00 -13.23 18.39
N ASP A 79 -0.12 -12.15 19.14
CA ASP A 79 -0.90 -12.09 20.37
C ASP A 79 -2.30 -11.60 20.00
N GLU A 80 -3.23 -12.54 19.87
CA GLU A 80 -4.62 -12.26 19.49
C GLU A 80 -5.40 -11.49 20.56
N HIS A 81 -5.01 -11.62 21.83
CA HIS A 81 -5.68 -10.91 22.92
C HIS A 81 -5.36 -9.42 22.87
N ASN A 82 -4.11 -9.09 22.63
CA ASN A 82 -3.65 -7.70 22.54
C ASN A 82 -3.68 -7.14 21.10
N LEU A 83 -4.05 -7.96 20.10
CA LEU A 83 -4.03 -7.61 18.67
C LEU A 83 -2.65 -7.10 18.22
N VAL A 84 -1.60 -7.77 18.68
CA VAL A 84 -0.20 -7.43 18.39
C VAL A 84 0.42 -8.52 17.53
N ALA A 85 1.09 -8.14 16.44
CA ALA A 85 1.93 -9.05 15.67
C ALA A 85 3.41 -8.69 15.84
N VAL A 86 4.25 -9.71 15.95
CA VAL A 86 5.68 -9.60 16.16
C VAL A 86 6.42 -10.40 15.09
N SER A 87 7.42 -9.80 14.47
CA SER A 87 8.28 -10.46 13.48
C SER A 87 9.74 -10.06 13.62
N ARG A 88 10.64 -11.01 13.38
CA ARG A 88 12.10 -10.80 13.45
C ARG A 88 12.64 -10.33 12.11
N PHE A 89 13.30 -9.18 12.12
CA PHE A 89 13.94 -8.56 10.97
C PHE A 89 15.46 -8.52 11.24
N GLY A 90 16.14 -9.65 11.04
CA GLY A 90 17.57 -9.77 11.34
C GLY A 90 17.87 -9.64 12.84
N ASP A 91 18.59 -8.59 13.23
CA ASP A 91 18.94 -8.23 14.61
C ASP A 91 17.90 -7.29 15.28
N ARG A 92 16.76 -7.07 14.61
CA ARG A 92 15.67 -6.21 15.08
C ARG A 92 14.38 -7.00 15.22
N LEU A 93 13.52 -6.51 16.10
CA LEU A 93 12.15 -6.98 16.26
C LEU A 93 11.20 -5.89 15.78
N ARG A 94 10.27 -6.24 14.90
CA ARG A 94 9.15 -5.37 14.51
C ARG A 94 7.90 -5.82 15.24
N VAL A 95 7.24 -4.86 15.86
CA VAL A 95 5.95 -5.00 16.53
C VAL A 95 4.96 -4.13 15.75
N THR A 96 3.83 -4.69 15.37
CA THR A 96 2.73 -3.96 14.73
C THR A 96 1.48 -4.09 15.57
N ALA A 97 0.73 -3.01 15.70
CA ALA A 97 -0.52 -2.95 16.44
C ALA A 97 -1.42 -1.85 15.83
N THR A 98 -2.60 -1.68 16.43
CA THR A 98 -3.54 -0.57 16.23
C THR A 98 -3.96 -0.32 14.78
N ALA A 99 -5.25 -0.56 14.53
CA ALA A 99 -5.96 0.02 13.39
C ALA A 99 -6.56 1.35 13.83
N GLU A 100 -6.00 2.47 13.37
CA GLU A 100 -6.57 3.80 13.59
C GLU A 100 -7.47 4.17 12.41
N PHE A 101 -8.73 4.43 12.75
CA PHE A 101 -9.74 5.03 11.88
C PHE A 101 -9.74 6.53 12.19
N ALA A 102 -9.65 7.36 11.15
CA ALA A 102 -9.65 8.82 11.25
C ALA A 102 -10.85 9.41 10.50
#